data_AF-A0A814E766-F1
#
_entry.id   AF-A0A814E766-F1
#
_cell.length_a   1.000
_cell.length_b   1.000
_cell.length_c   1.000
_cell.angle_alpha   90.00
_cell.angle_beta   90.00
_cell.angle_gamma   90.00
#
_symmetry.space_group_name_H-M   'P 1'
#
loop_
_entity.id
_entity.type
_entity.pdbx_description
1 polymer ?
#
loop_
_entity_poly.entity_id
_entity_poly.type
_entity_poly.pdbx_seq_one_letter_code
_entity_poly.pdbx_strand_id
1 'polypeptide(L)'
;MNLYVVKMFFIVQSGCGEINANLMKLLIMINACKIASASRVTAVPYFPYARQDRKDKVRELKRTLSVAGADHIITMDLHASQIHRFFDIPVDNLLQNRLLFDGFL
;
A
#
# COMPACT_ATOMS: atom_id res chain seq x y z
N MET A 1 -4.64 30.04 16.82
CA MET A 1 -5.27 28.79 17.29
C MET A 1 -5.45 27.87 16.07
N ASN A 2 -4.37 27.24 15.61
CA ASN A 2 -4.42 26.33 14.45
C ASN A 2 -4.88 24.97 14.96
N LEU A 3 -6.11 24.58 14.60
CA LEU A 3 -6.55 23.20 14.75
C LEU A 3 -5.63 22.33 13.90
N TYR A 4 -4.68 21.64 14.51
CA TYR A 4 -3.99 20.51 13.90
C TYR A 4 -5.03 19.39 13.75
N VAL A 5 -5.85 19.46 12.71
CA VAL A 5 -6.72 18.35 12.34
C VAL A 5 -5.79 17.24 11.91
N VAL A 6 -5.53 16.28 12.81
CA VAL A 6 -4.76 15.07 12.52
C VAL A 6 -5.55 14.26 11.51
N LYS A 7 -5.39 14.58 10.22
CA LYS A 7 -6.07 13.89 9.12
C LYS A 7 -5.29 12.65 8.76
N MET A 8 -5.90 11.50 9.05
CA MET A 8 -5.47 10.21 8.55
C MET A 8 -6.20 9.91 7.25
N PHE A 9 -5.45 9.63 6.20
CA PHE A 9 -6.00 9.24 4.91
C PHE A 9 -5.73 7.76 4.64
N PHE A 10 -6.76 7.07 4.17
CA PHE A 10 -6.66 5.71 3.65
C PHE A 10 -6.93 5.75 2.16
N ILE A 11 -5.92 5.42 1.36
CA ILE A 11 -6.05 5.40 -0.11
C ILE A 11 -6.16 3.94 -0.53
N VAL A 12 -7.36 3.53 -0.91
CA VAL A 12 -7.64 2.17 -1.39
C VAL A 12 -7.52 2.17 -2.91
N GLN A 13 -6.66 1.32 -3.45
CA GLN A 13 -6.48 1.19 -4.89
C GLN A 13 -6.52 -0.27 -5.32
N SER A 14 -7.50 -0.60 -6.17
CA SER A 14 -7.61 -1.92 -6.79
C SER A 14 -6.70 -1.99 -8.01
N GLY A 15 -5.77 -2.95 -8.01
CA GLY A 15 -4.78 -3.16 -9.09
C GLY A 15 -5.35 -3.83 -10.34
N CYS A 16 -6.61 -3.55 -10.71
CA CYS A 16 -7.26 -4.16 -11.88
C CYS A 16 -7.00 -3.33 -13.16
N GLY A 17 -6.68 -4.00 -14.26
CA GLY A 17 -6.37 -3.36 -15.54
C GLY A 17 -4.92 -2.90 -15.66
N GLU A 18 -4.69 -1.61 -15.95
CA GLU A 18 -3.35 -1.02 -16.14
C GLU A 18 -2.65 -0.76 -14.79
N ILE A 19 -1.85 -1.74 -14.36
CA ILE A 19 -1.13 -1.74 -13.09
C ILE A 19 -0.27 -0.49 -12.89
N ASN A 20 0.47 -0.07 -13.92
CA ASN A 20 1.37 1.09 -13.85
C ASN A 20 0.61 2.41 -13.72
N ALA A 21 -0.51 2.57 -14.42
CA ALA A 21 -1.35 3.76 -14.31
C ALA A 21 -1.99 3.86 -12.92
N ASN A 22 -2.45 2.74 -12.37
CA ASN A 22 -3.02 2.69 -11.03
C ASN A 22 -1.98 2.97 -9.94
N LEU A 23 -0.74 2.52 -10.14
CA LEU A 23 0.40 2.84 -9.28
C LEU A 23 0.72 4.34 -9.32
N MET A 24 0.79 4.95 -10.51
CA MET A 24 1.03 6.39 -10.63
C MET A 24 -0.07 7.22 -9.97
N LYS A 25 -1.34 6.85 -10.15
CA LYS A 25 -2.47 7.48 -9.45
C LYS A 25 -2.31 7.39 -7.93
N LEU A 26 -1.93 6.23 -7.41
CA LEU A 26 -1.69 6.03 -5.97
C LEU A 26 -0.58 6.98 -5.46
N LEU A 27 0.56 7.05 -6.16
CA LEU A 27 1.68 7.93 -5.77
C LEU A 27 1.28 9.41 -5.78
N ILE A 28 0.54 9.85 -6.80
CA ILE A 28 0.04 11.23 -6.89
C ILE A 28 -0.92 11.54 -5.74
N MET A 29 -1.82 10.62 -5.39
CA MET A 29 -2.75 10.81 -4.26
C MET A 29 -2.01 10.90 -2.92
N ILE A 30 -1.01 10.04 -2.70
CA ILE A 30 -0.18 10.09 -1.48
C ILE A 30 0.51 11.46 -1.39
N ASN A 31 1.16 11.89 -2.48
CA ASN A 31 1.84 13.19 -2.51
C ASN A 31 0.87 14.36 -2.29
N ALA A 32 -0.32 14.32 -2.90
CA ALA A 32 -1.35 15.33 -2.69
C ALA A 32 -1.82 15.38 -1.22
N CYS A 33 -1.97 14.22 -0.56
CA CYS A 33 -2.28 14.16 0.87
C CYS A 33 -1.16 14.77 1.72
N LYS A 34 0.12 14.53 1.38
CA LYS A 34 1.26 15.13 2.10
C LYS A 34 1.30 16.65 1.94
N ILE A 35 1.05 17.17 0.73
CA ILE A 35 0.93 18.62 0.47
C ILE A 35 -0.25 19.21 1.24
N ALA A 36 -1.36 18.47 1.37
CA ALA A 36 -2.52 18.86 2.17
C ALA A 36 -2.32 18.76 3.69
N SER A 37 -1.07 18.60 4.17
CA SER A 37 -0.72 18.48 5.59
C SER A 37 -1.38 17.29 6.31
N ALA A 38 -1.52 16.16 5.61
CA ALA A 38 -1.94 14.91 6.25
C ALA A 38 -0.91 14.47 7.31
N SER A 39 -1.40 14.08 8.50
CA SER A 39 -0.55 13.57 9.56
C SER A 39 -0.11 12.13 9.32
N ARG A 40 -0.92 11.33 8.61
CA ARG A 40 -0.61 9.94 8.29
C ARG A 40 -1.32 9.53 7.00
N VAL A 41 -0.59 8.91 6.08
CA VAL A 41 -1.13 8.35 4.85
C VAL A 41 -0.93 6.84 4.85
N THR A 42 -2.04 6.10 4.87
CA THR A 42 -2.06 4.65 4.78
C THR A 42 -2.47 4.25 3.37
N ALA A 43 -1.59 3.57 2.65
CA ALA A 43 -1.90 3.04 1.33
C ALA A 43 -2.45 1.61 1.46
N VAL A 44 -3.60 1.34 0.83
CA VAL A 44 -4.18 -0.01 0.71
C VAL A 44 -4.17 -0.48 -0.75
N PRO A 45 -2.99 -0.79 -1.33
CA PRO A 45 -2.90 -1.30 -2.69
C PRO A 45 -3.14 -2.81 -2.74
N TYR A 46 -3.94 -3.25 -3.71
CA TYR A 46 -3.83 -4.62 -4.19
C TYR A 46 -2.55 -4.74 -5.04
N PHE A 47 -1.60 -5.58 -4.64
CA PHE A 47 -0.28 -5.70 -5.29
C PHE A 47 -0.23 -6.86 -6.31
N PRO A 48 -0.62 -6.65 -7.58
CA PRO A 48 -0.43 -7.67 -8.63
C PRO A 48 1.06 -7.93 -8.93
N TYR A 49 1.94 -6.97 -8.61
CA TYR A 49 3.39 -7.15 -8.65
C TYR A 49 3.93 -8.19 -7.67
N ALA A 50 3.14 -8.60 -6.66
CA ALA A 50 3.52 -9.68 -5.74
C ALA A 50 3.67 -11.04 -6.45
N ARG A 51 3.14 -11.19 -7.67
CA ARG A 51 3.31 -12.41 -8.50
C ARG A 51 4.61 -12.45 -9.30
N GLN A 52 5.35 -11.35 -9.37
CA GLN A 52 6.64 -11.30 -10.06
C GLN A 52 7.75 -11.37 -9.01
N ASP A 53 8.29 -12.56 -8.75
CA ASP A 53 9.43 -12.83 -7.83
C ASP A 53 10.76 -12.16 -8.22
N ARG A 54 10.73 -11.16 -9.11
CA ARG A 54 11.91 -10.34 -9.43
C ARG A 54 12.12 -9.30 -8.33
N LYS A 55 13.00 -9.64 -7.39
CA LYS A 55 13.46 -8.80 -6.27
C LYS A 55 13.76 -7.35 -6.65
N ASP A 56 14.23 -7.10 -7.86
CA ASP A 56 14.59 -5.75 -8.33
C ASP A 56 13.38 -4.83 -8.48
N LYS A 57 12.27 -5.32 -9.04
CA LYS A 57 11.05 -4.53 -9.21
C LYS A 57 10.38 -4.19 -7.88
N VAL A 58 10.41 -5.14 -6.94
CA VAL A 58 9.86 -4.93 -5.58
C VAL A 58 10.64 -3.82 -4.86
N ARG A 59 11.97 -3.73 -5.05
CA ARG A 59 12.81 -2.67 -4.48
C ARG A 59 12.51 -1.30 -5.08
N GLU A 60 12.31 -1.20 -6.39
CA GLU A 60 11.94 0.07 -7.04
C GLU A 60 10.58 0.57 -6.56
N LEU A 61 9.61 -0.34 -6.45
CA LEU A 61 8.27 -0.06 -5.94
C LEU A 61 8.31 0.43 -4.48
N LYS A 62 9.11 -0.23 -3.64
CA LYS A 62 9.37 0.18 -2.26
C LYS A 62 9.93 1.61 -2.20
N ARG A 63 10.97 1.90 -2.98
CA ARG A 63 11.58 3.25 -3.01
C ARG A 63 10.56 4.30 -3.43
N THR A 64 9.76 4.03 -4.46
CA THR A 64 8.74 5.01 -4.92
C THR A 64 7.64 5.25 -3.89
N LEU A 65 7.15 4.22 -3.21
CA LEU A 65 6.16 4.35 -2.12
C LEU A 65 6.72 5.12 -0.92
N SER A 66 7.97 4.84 -0.54
CA SER A 66 8.64 5.55 0.56
C SER A 66 8.90 7.02 0.19
N VAL A 67 9.34 7.30 -1.04
CA VAL A 67 9.59 8.66 -1.54
C VAL A 67 8.28 9.46 -1.67
N ALA A 68 7.16 8.81 -2.04
CA ALA A 68 5.86 9.45 -2.05
C ALA A 68 5.38 9.86 -0.65
N GLY A 69 5.93 9.26 0.41
CA GLY A 69 5.63 9.61 1.80
C GLY A 69 4.49 8.80 2.41
N ALA A 70 4.31 7.55 1.96
CA ALA A 70 3.42 6.61 2.65
C ALA A 70 3.98 6.25 4.04
N ASP A 71 3.15 6.37 5.07
CA ASP A 71 3.55 6.11 6.46
C ASP A 71 3.20 4.68 6.89
N HIS A 72 2.20 4.07 6.23
CA HIS A 72 1.73 2.71 6.52
C HIS A 72 1.19 2.05 5.24
N ILE A 73 1.36 0.74 5.11
CA ILE A 73 0.80 -0.03 3.99
C ILE A 73 -0.08 -1.15 4.54
N ILE A 74 -1.27 -1.32 3.97
CA ILE A 74 -2.11 -2.49 4.22
C ILE A 74 -2.25 -3.23 2.89
N THR A 75 -1.88 -4.51 2.88
CA THR A 75 -1.96 -5.36 1.70
C THR A 75 -2.84 -6.56 1.98
N MET A 76 -3.36 -7.18 0.93
CA MET A 76 -4.09 -8.43 1.03
C MET A 76 -3.42 -9.46 0.11
N ASP A 77 -3.13 -10.63 0.69
CA ASP A 77 -2.59 -11.80 0.00
C ASP A 77 -1.31 -11.58 -0.80
N LEU A 78 -0.24 -11.17 -0.10
CA LEU A 78 1.12 -11.28 -0.65
C LEU A 78 1.45 -12.74 -0.97
N HIS A 79 1.73 -13.04 -2.25
CA HIS A 79 2.11 -14.38 -2.72
C HIS A 79 3.28 -14.96 -1.94
N ALA A 80 4.34 -14.17 -1.75
CA ALA A 80 5.44 -14.53 -0.87
C ALA A 80 5.30 -13.71 0.40
N SER A 81 5.05 -14.40 1.52
CA SER A 81 4.97 -13.75 2.83
C SER A 81 6.22 -12.94 3.12
N GLN A 82 7.41 -13.31 2.61
CA GLN A 82 8.67 -12.57 2.77
C GLN A 82 8.65 -11.15 2.16
N ILE A 83 7.70 -10.82 1.29
CA ILE A 83 7.63 -9.51 0.63
C ILE A 83 7.45 -8.37 1.64
N HIS A 84 6.79 -8.61 2.79
CA HIS A 84 6.65 -7.59 3.84
C HIS A 84 8.01 -7.10 4.37
N ARG A 85 9.01 -7.99 4.42
CA ARG A 85 10.35 -7.66 4.95
C ARG A 85 11.14 -6.74 4.03
N PHE A 86 10.70 -6.56 2.79
CA PHE A 86 11.36 -5.63 1.89
C PHE A 86 10.96 -4.19 2.16
N PHE A 87 9.85 -3.90 2.86
CA PHE A 87 9.42 -2.54 3.14
C PHE A 87 10.04 -1.99 4.44
N ASP A 88 10.44 -0.71 4.43
CA ASP A 88 10.99 -0.03 5.63
C ASP A 88 9.87 0.54 6.53
N ILE A 89 8.67 0.68 5.97
CA ILE A 89 7.46 1.17 6.64
C ILE A 89 6.60 0.00 7.10
N PRO A 90 5.82 0.16 8.18
CA PRO A 90 4.96 -0.91 8.68
C PRO A 90 3.96 -1.37 7.61
N VAL A 91 3.92 -2.69 7.38
CA VAL A 91 3.06 -3.35 6.39
C VAL A 91 2.20 -4.40 7.09
N ASP A 92 0.89 -4.21 7.05
CA ASP A 92 -0.08 -5.22 7.49
C ASP A 92 -0.50 -6.07 6.29
N ASN A 93 -0.27 -7.38 6.36
CA ASN A 93 -0.73 -8.32 5.33
C ASN A 93 -1.94 -9.11 5.83
N LEU A 94 -3.11 -8.78 5.29
CA LEU A 94 -4.35 -9.51 5.54
C LEU A 94 -4.34 -10.82 4.72
N LEU A 95 -4.56 -11.95 5.40
CA LEU A 95 -4.59 -13.28 4.79
C LEU A 95 -6.03 -13.68 4.45
N GLN A 96 -6.33 -13.97 3.18
CA GLN A 96 -7.65 -14.45 2.74
C GLN A 96 -8.07 -15.75 3.41
N ASN A 97 -7.11 -16.58 3.81
CA ASN A 97 -7.38 -17.88 4.41
C ASN A 97 -8.33 -17.75 5.61
N ARG A 98 -8.24 -16.67 6.39
CA ARG A 98 -9.10 -16.45 7.55
C ARG A 98 -10.57 -16.26 7.20
N LEU A 99 -10.89 -15.68 6.03
CA LEU A 99 -12.26 -15.42 5.59
C LEU A 99 -12.89 -16.60 4.86
N LEU A 100 -12.08 -17.44 4.20
CA LEU A 100 -12.58 -18.63 3.49
C LEU A 100 -13.08 -19.72 4.46
N PHE A 101 -12.48 -19.89 5.63
CA PHE A 101 -12.92 -20.91 6.58
C PHE A 101 -14.25 -20.57 7.29
N ASP A 102 -14.54 -19.28 7.52
CA ASP A 102 -15.79 -18.84 8.16
C ASP A 102 -17.02 -18.96 7.23
N GLY A 103 -16.84 -18.96 5.90
CA GLY A 103 -17.94 -19.11 4.94
C GLY A 103 -18.36 -20.56 4.66
N PHE A 104 -17.62 -21.54 5.20
CA PHE A 104 -17.86 -22.97 5.02
C PHE A 104 -18.44 -23.67 6.26
N LEU A 105 -18.61 -22.95 7.39
CA LEU A 105 -19.28 -23.40 8.62
C LEU A 105 -20.68 -22.79 8.71
#